data_AF-A0A2H5XFF3-F1
#
_entry.id   AF-A0A2H5XFF3-F1
#
_cell.length_a   1.000
_cell.length_b   1.000
_cell.length_c   1.000
_cell.angle_alpha   90.00
_cell.angle_beta   90.00
_cell.angle_gamma   90.00
#
_symmetry.space_group_name_H-M   'P 1'
#
loop_
_entity.id
_entity.type
_entity.pdbx_description
1 polymer ?
#
loop_
_entity_poly.entity_id
_entity_poly.type
_entity_poly.pdbx_seq_one_letter_code
_entity_poly.pdbx_strand_id
1 'polypeptide(L)'
;MKLYLTKDNSANSLSTPEISPVVSEVTVQVTSLDKYCKCNDINRIDLIKMDVEGAELLVLQGAQWVLSALRPVIITEINRHTMARFGYTPTDLVAFLERHGYRLQPIDGEENAVAFP
;
A
#
# COMPACT_ATOMS: atom_id res chain seq x y z
N MET A 1 -3.21 12.07 9.96
CA MET A 1 -4.26 11.74 8.96
C MET A 1 -5.52 11.30 9.68
N LYS A 2 -6.68 11.39 9.04
CA LYS A 2 -7.92 10.83 9.60
C LYS A 2 -8.01 9.34 9.28
N LEU A 3 -8.34 8.52 10.28
CA LEU A 3 -8.71 7.12 10.13
C LEU A 3 -10.20 7.01 10.44
N TYR A 4 -10.97 6.54 9.48
CA TYR A 4 -12.40 6.29 9.61
C TYR A 4 -12.61 4.91 10.21
N LEU A 5 -13.41 4.83 11.28
CA LEU A 5 -13.74 3.59 11.97
C LEU A 5 -15.15 3.14 11.61
N THR A 6 -15.26 1.88 11.20
CA THR A 6 -16.50 1.24 10.74
C THR A 6 -17.15 0.44 11.86
N LYS A 7 -18.48 0.29 11.81
CA LYS A 7 -19.27 -0.34 12.88
C LYS A 7 -18.81 -1.75 13.26
N ASP A 8 -18.38 -2.53 12.27
CA ASP A 8 -17.94 -3.92 12.37
C ASP A 8 -16.42 -4.09 12.33
N ASN A 9 -15.66 -2.99 12.29
CA ASN A 9 -14.20 -2.95 12.17
C ASN A 9 -13.63 -3.65 10.93
N SER A 10 -14.45 -3.98 9.93
CA SER A 10 -13.99 -4.72 8.75
C SER A 10 -13.40 -3.83 7.66
N ALA A 11 -13.62 -2.51 7.72
CA ALA A 11 -13.24 -1.58 6.66
C ALA A 11 -12.71 -0.24 7.21
N ASN A 12 -11.94 -0.29 8.30
CA ASN A 12 -11.27 0.90 8.83
C ASN A 12 -10.24 1.40 7.82
N SER A 13 -10.30 2.66 7.40
CA SER A 13 -9.50 3.16 6.28
C SER A 13 -9.10 4.63 6.46
N LEU A 14 -7.99 5.01 5.81
CA LEU A 14 -7.57 6.40 5.66
C LEU A 14 -8.37 7.17 4.60
N SER A 15 -9.29 6.47 3.91
CA SER A 15 -10.30 7.04 3.02
C SER A 15 -11.70 6.70 3.55
N THR A 16 -12.73 7.41 3.11
CA THR A 16 -14.11 7.12 3.54
C THR A 16 -14.52 5.74 3.02
N PRO A 17 -14.84 4.77 3.90
CA PRO A 17 -15.28 3.44 3.47
C PRO A 17 -16.72 3.46 2.98
N GLU A 18 -17.02 2.66 1.95
CA GLU A 18 -18.37 2.55 1.35
C GLU A 18 -19.14 1.31 1.82
N ILE A 19 -18.41 0.31 2.35
CA ILE A 19 -18.92 -1.04 2.61
C ILE A 19 -19.54 -1.20 4.01
N SER A 20 -19.22 -0.31 4.93
CA SER A 20 -19.73 -0.33 6.31
C SER A 20 -19.89 1.11 6.84
N PRO A 21 -20.97 1.41 7.59
CA PRO A 21 -21.16 2.74 8.15
C PRO A 21 -20.00 3.18 9.04
N VAL A 22 -19.52 4.40 8.80
CA VAL A 22 -18.57 5.07 9.69
C VAL A 22 -19.27 5.43 11.00
N VAL A 23 -18.72 4.99 12.12
CA VAL A 23 -19.24 5.26 13.47
C VAL A 23 -18.40 6.29 14.22
N SER A 24 -17.14 6.45 13.86
CA SER A 24 -16.24 7.45 14.44
C SER A 24 -15.05 7.73 13.53
N GLU A 25 -14.32 8.80 13.83
CA GLU A 25 -13.03 9.11 13.21
C GLU A 25 -11.99 9.38 14.29
N VAL A 26 -10.75 8.96 14.05
CA VAL A 26 -9.61 9.27 14.92
C VAL A 26 -8.46 9.86 14.11
N THR A 27 -7.71 10.77 14.72
CA THR A 27 -6.49 11.29 14.10
C THR A 27 -5.34 10.36 14.43
N VAL A 28 -4.70 9.81 13.39
CA VAL A 28 -3.53 8.93 13.51
C VAL A 28 -2.29 9.59 12.93
N GLN A 29 -1.14 9.26 13.51
CA GLN A 29 0.15 9.60 12.94
C GLN A 29 0.48 8.63 11.81
N VAL A 30 1.08 9.13 10.74
CA VAL A 30 1.55 8.33 9.60
C VAL A 30 3.01 8.67 9.32
N THR A 31 3.76 7.73 8.77
CA THR A 31 5.14 7.91 8.36
C THR A 31 5.38 7.25 7.01
N SER A 32 6.44 7.63 6.31
CA SER A 32 6.90 6.92 5.12
C SER A 32 7.66 5.66 5.51
N LEU A 33 7.68 4.65 4.63
CA LEU A 33 8.42 3.41 4.85
C LEU A 33 9.93 3.69 4.94
N ASP A 34 10.46 4.58 4.09
CA ASP A 34 11.87 5.00 4.16
C ASP A 34 12.24 5.58 5.52
N LYS A 35 11.40 6.47 6.07
CA LYS A 35 11.65 7.08 7.38
C LYS A 35 11.58 6.02 8.48
N TYR A 36 10.60 5.12 8.42
CA TYR A 36 10.47 4.03 9.38
C TYR A 36 11.72 3.14 9.38
N CYS A 37 12.18 2.69 8.21
CA CYS A 37 13.38 1.86 8.11
C CYS A 37 14.63 2.56 8.66
N LYS A 38 14.84 3.83 8.29
CA LYS A 38 15.98 4.63 8.78
C LYS A 38 15.96 4.84 10.29
N CYS A 39 14.80 5.13 10.88
CA CYS A 39 14.68 5.35 12.32
C CYS A 39 14.83 4.07 13.16
N ASN A 40 14.69 2.89 12.54
CA ASN A 40 14.77 1.59 13.22
C ASN A 40 15.97 0.75 12.74
N ASP A 41 16.94 1.36 12.05
CA ASP A 41 18.14 0.70 11.51
C ASP A 41 17.85 -0.55 10.67
N ILE A 42 16.73 -0.55 9.93
CA ILE A 42 16.35 -1.64 9.04
C ILE A 42 17.08 -1.44 7.71
N ASN A 43 18.13 -2.25 7.49
CA ASN A 43 18.99 -2.18 6.32
C ASN A 43 18.84 -3.38 5.36
N ARG A 44 17.90 -4.28 5.63
CA ARG A 44 17.55 -5.42 4.78
C ARG A 44 16.07 -5.75 4.91
N ILE A 45 15.42 -5.96 3.77
CA ILE A 45 14.05 -6.48 3.66
C ILE A 45 14.05 -7.45 2.48
N ASP A 46 13.71 -8.71 2.72
CA ASP A 46 13.62 -9.69 1.64
C ASP A 46 12.22 -9.67 0.97
N LEU A 47 11.18 -9.37 1.74
CA LEU A 47 9.78 -9.38 1.31
C LEU A 47 8.96 -8.27 2.00
N ILE A 48 8.08 -7.62 1.24
CA ILE A 48 7.01 -6.76 1.74
C ILE A 48 5.67 -7.38 1.37
N LYS A 49 4.78 -7.60 2.35
CA LYS A 49 3.34 -7.80 2.09
C LYS A 49 2.64 -6.46 2.34
N MET A 50 1.94 -5.97 1.33
CA MET A 50 1.28 -4.67 1.33
C MET A 50 -0.21 -4.88 1.03
N ASP A 51 -1.01 -4.69 2.07
CA ASP A 51 -2.46 -4.74 2.05
C ASP A 51 -2.92 -3.55 2.89
N VAL A 52 -3.12 -2.42 2.20
CA VAL A 52 -3.36 -1.12 2.84
C VAL A 52 -4.62 -0.47 2.31
N GLU A 53 -5.55 -1.32 1.84
CA GLU A 53 -6.91 -0.93 1.48
C GLU A 53 -6.92 0.22 0.46
N GLY A 54 -6.15 0.10 -0.63
CA GLY A 54 -6.14 1.10 -1.70
C GLY A 54 -5.07 2.18 -1.55
N ALA A 55 -4.32 2.24 -0.45
CA ALA A 55 -3.25 3.21 -0.25
C ALA A 55 -1.87 2.76 -0.79
N GLU A 56 -1.80 1.68 -1.57
CA GLU A 56 -0.56 1.02 -2.02
C GLU A 56 0.40 2.00 -2.69
N LEU A 57 -0.10 2.83 -3.62
CA LEU A 57 0.73 3.81 -4.33
C LEU A 57 1.33 4.86 -3.38
N LEU A 58 0.60 5.29 -2.35
CA LEU A 58 1.09 6.25 -1.36
C LEU A 58 2.21 5.66 -0.51
N VAL A 59 2.09 4.38 -0.12
CA VAL A 59 3.13 3.65 0.60
C VAL A 59 4.40 3.57 -0.25
N LEU A 60 4.27 3.17 -1.52
CA LEU A 60 5.40 3.05 -2.45
C LEU A 60 6.07 4.39 -2.77
N GLN A 61 5.29 5.49 -2.88
CA GLN A 61 5.84 6.84 -2.99
C GLN A 61 6.68 7.23 -1.76
N GLY A 62 6.33 6.73 -0.57
CA GLY A 62 7.11 6.89 0.66
C GLY A 62 8.28 5.90 0.83
N ALA A 63 8.51 5.01 -0.14
CA ALA A 63 9.46 3.90 -0.06
C ALA A 63 10.60 3.99 -1.10
N GLN A 64 10.96 5.20 -1.56
CA GLN A 64 11.91 5.39 -2.65
C GLN A 64 13.28 4.74 -2.40
N TRP A 65 13.85 4.95 -1.21
CA TRP A 65 15.11 4.32 -0.82
C TRP A 65 14.96 2.81 -0.63
N VAL A 66 13.86 2.34 -0.02
CA VAL A 66 13.62 0.89 0.13
C VAL A 66 13.55 0.20 -1.23
N LEU A 67 12.79 0.75 -2.18
CA LEU A 67 12.63 0.17 -3.52
C LEU A 67 13.94 0.19 -4.32
N SER A 68 14.76 1.23 -4.19
CA SER A 68 16.00 1.37 -4.97
C SER A 68 17.18 0.65 -4.36
N ALA A 69 17.35 0.71 -3.02
CA ALA A 69 18.52 0.21 -2.33
C ALA A 69 18.32 -1.21 -1.77
N LEU A 70 17.15 -1.50 -1.18
CA LEU A 70 16.89 -2.80 -0.56
C LEU A 70 16.26 -3.80 -1.54
N ARG A 71 15.55 -3.31 -2.55
CA ARG A 71 14.93 -4.10 -3.62
C ARG A 71 14.21 -5.38 -3.12
N PRO A 72 13.29 -5.29 -2.14
CA PRO A 72 12.56 -6.47 -1.66
C PRO A 72 11.60 -6.97 -2.75
N VAL A 73 11.21 -8.26 -2.68
CA VAL A 73 10.00 -8.73 -3.35
C VAL A 73 8.78 -8.08 -2.69
N ILE A 74 7.73 -7.77 -3.46
CA ILE A 74 6.51 -7.13 -2.92
C ILE A 74 5.30 -7.98 -3.29
N ILE A 75 4.47 -8.34 -2.33
CA ILE A 75 3.13 -8.88 -2.56
C ILE A 75 2.15 -7.75 -2.26
N THR A 76 1.40 -7.30 -3.26
CA THR A 76 0.47 -6.17 -3.13
C THR A 76 -0.92 -6.55 -3.60
N GLU A 77 -1.93 -6.03 -2.93
CA GLU A 77 -3.30 -6.03 -3.43
C GLU A 77 -3.40 -5.13 -4.68
N ILE A 78 -4.20 -5.53 -5.67
CA ILE A 78 -4.62 -4.75 -6.83
C ILE A 78 -6.15 -4.72 -6.89
N ASN A 79 -6.74 -3.82 -6.11
CA ASN A 79 -8.18 -3.62 -6.08
C ASN A 79 -8.57 -2.24 -6.66
N ARG A 80 -9.25 -2.25 -7.81
CA ARG A 80 -9.65 -1.01 -8.51
C ARG A 80 -10.54 -0.11 -7.66
N HIS A 81 -11.45 -0.69 -6.87
CA HIS A 81 -12.45 0.05 -6.12
C HIS A 81 -11.79 0.80 -4.96
N THR A 82 -10.92 0.13 -4.20
CA THR A 82 -10.23 0.75 -3.05
C THR A 82 -9.22 1.80 -3.51
N MET A 83 -8.47 1.54 -4.59
CA MET A 83 -7.50 2.47 -5.17
C MET A 83 -8.14 3.77 -5.68
N ALA A 84 -9.33 3.69 -6.28
CA ALA A 84 -10.05 4.86 -6.78
C ALA A 84 -10.35 5.87 -5.65
N ARG A 85 -10.51 5.43 -4.41
CA ARG A 85 -10.69 6.29 -3.22
C ARG A 85 -9.48 7.16 -2.93
N PHE A 86 -8.30 6.74 -3.38
CA PHE A 86 -7.04 7.48 -3.29
C PHE A 86 -6.66 8.17 -4.61
N GLY A 87 -7.56 8.18 -5.59
CA GLY A 87 -7.43 8.96 -6.82
C GLY A 87 -6.48 8.38 -7.87
N TYR A 88 -6.22 7.06 -7.83
CA TYR A 88 -5.39 6.39 -8.82
C TYR A 88 -5.98 5.05 -9.26
N THR A 89 -5.42 4.47 -10.32
CA THR A 89 -5.87 3.22 -10.94
C THR A 89 -4.85 2.11 -10.77
N PRO A 90 -5.24 0.83 -10.94
CA PRO A 90 -4.29 -0.28 -11.00
C PRO A 90 -3.12 -0.06 -11.97
N THR A 91 -3.38 0.57 -13.11
CA THR A 91 -2.35 0.89 -14.11
C THR A 91 -1.30 1.87 -13.57
N ASP A 92 -1.71 2.83 -12.74
CA ASP A 92 -0.78 3.80 -12.14
C ASP A 92 0.18 3.11 -11.15
N LEU A 93 -0.33 2.15 -10.38
CA LEU A 93 0.47 1.34 -9.46
C LEU A 93 1.48 0.48 -10.22
N VAL A 94 1.03 -0.22 -11.26
CA VAL A 94 1.88 -1.03 -12.14
C VAL A 94 2.97 -0.18 -12.76
N ALA A 95 2.60 0.93 -13.41
CA ALA A 95 3.55 1.82 -14.06
C ALA A 95 4.56 2.45 -13.07
N PHE A 96 4.13 2.70 -11.83
CA PHE A 96 5.04 3.15 -10.78
C PHE A 96 6.09 2.09 -10.47
N LEU A 97 5.69 0.85 -10.21
CA LEU A 97 6.60 -0.24 -9.89
C LEU A 97 7.54 -0.57 -11.07
N GLU A 98 7.02 -0.62 -12.29
CA GLU A 98 7.82 -0.82 -13.51
C GLU A 98 8.91 0.25 -13.68
N ARG A 99 8.58 1.52 -13.40
CA ARG A 99 9.56 2.62 -13.41
C ARG A 99 10.67 2.46 -12.37
N HIS A 100 10.41 1.72 -11.28
CA HIS A 100 11.42 1.37 -10.27
C HIS A 100 12.16 0.07 -10.61
N GLY A 101 11.94 -0.51 -11.79
CA GLY A 101 12.60 -1.71 -12.27
C GLY A 101 11.96 -3.01 -11.77
N TYR A 102 10.71 -2.97 -11.32
CA TYR A 102 9.97 -4.16 -10.89
C TYR A 102 9.16 -4.76 -12.04
N ARG A 103 9.01 -6.09 -12.04
CA ARG A 103 8.07 -6.83 -12.89
C ARG A 103 6.99 -7.46 -12.02
N LEU A 104 5.73 -7.22 -12.36
CA LEU A 104 4.60 -7.78 -11.63
C LEU A 104 4.12 -9.08 -12.28
N GLN A 105 3.79 -10.05 -11.43
CA GLN A 105 3.11 -11.28 -11.79
C GLN A 105 1.82 -11.38 -10.96
N PRO A 106 0.63 -11.44 -11.60
CA PRO A 106 -0.62 -11.65 -10.87
C PRO A 106 -0.64 -13.02 -10.21
N ILE A 107 -1.35 -13.13 -9.08
CA ILE A 107 -1.64 -14.39 -8.42
C ILE A 107 -3.00 -14.89 -8.94
N ASP A 108 -3.00 -16.05 -9.60
CA ASP A 108 -4.21 -16.61 -10.21
C ASP A 108 -5.33 -16.80 -9.18
N GLY A 109 -6.50 -16.26 -9.48
CA GLY A 109 -7.69 -16.38 -8.64
C GLY A 109 -7.73 -15.43 -7.44
N GLU A 110 -6.76 -14.53 -7.29
CA GLU A 110 -6.72 -13.53 -6.22
C GLU A 110 -6.62 -12.10 -6.76
N GLU A 111 -7.00 -11.12 -5.96
CA GLU A 111 -6.76 -9.69 -6.23
C GLU A 111 -5.34 -9.27 -5.83
N ASN A 112 -4.38 -10.19 -5.82
CA ASN A 112 -2.99 -9.92 -5.44
C ASN A 112 -2.03 -10.07 -6.62
N ALA A 113 -0.91 -9.36 -6.56
CA ALA A 113 0.23 -9.55 -7.46
C ALA A 113 1.55 -9.58 -6.69
N VAL A 114 2.52 -10.29 -7.24
CA VAL A 114 3.91 -10.31 -6.76
C VAL A 114 4.77 -9.47 -7.69
N ALA A 115 5.40 -8.42 -7.17
CA ALA A 115 6.37 -7.60 -7.86
C ALA A 115 7.80 -8.07 -7.51
N PHE A 116 8.54 -8.49 -8.53
CA PHE A 116 9.94 -8.88 -8.43
C PHE A 116 10.84 -7.75 -8.94
N PRO A 117 11.93 -7.41 -8.23
CA PRO A 117 12.94 -6.48 -8.72
C PRO A 117 13.75 -7.06 -9.91
#